data_AF-A0A6B2G585-F1
#
_entry.id   AF-A0A6B2G585-F1
#
_cell.length_a   1.000
_cell.length_b   1.000
_cell.length_c   1.000
_cell.angle_alpha   90.00
_cell.angle_beta   90.00
_cell.angle_gamma   90.00
#
_symmetry.space_group_name_H-M   'P 1'
#
loop_
_entity.id
_entity.type
_entity.pdbx_description
1 polymer ?
#
loop_
_entity_poly.entity_id
_entity_poly.type
_entity_poly.pdbx_seq_one_letter_code
_entity_poly.pdbx_strand_id
1 'polypeptide(L)'
;MLKTFFKNNQNSTYFIATCCDIGNILEFRSAELFDFDIEIIPPDSLQRTQIINSLLTLYKHKMTTEDIKNVVERTHGFVPSDIINLIREAGNCACVRIIEASTPENSFLKFNDFATPLL
;
A
#
# COMPACT_ATOMS: atom_id res chain seq x y z
N MET A 1 -7.09 -12.86 2.99
CA MET A 1 -8.06 -12.01 2.25
C MET A 1 -8.76 -11.15 3.27
N LEU A 2 -8.68 -9.82 3.19
CA LEU A 2 -9.28 -8.96 4.20
C LEU A 2 -10.77 -8.74 3.90
N LYS A 3 -11.64 -8.96 4.88
CA LYS A 3 -13.06 -8.67 4.81
C LYS A 3 -13.47 -7.68 5.89
N THR A 4 -14.35 -6.76 5.54
CA THR A 4 -14.92 -5.78 6.45
C THR A 4 -16.42 -6.01 6.61
N PHE A 5 -16.91 -6.01 7.84
CA PHE A 5 -18.32 -6.28 8.15
C PHE A 5 -19.02 -5.04 8.73
N PHE A 6 -20.30 -4.87 8.42
CA PHE A 6 -21.09 -3.71 8.86
C PHE A 6 -22.43 -4.13 9.49
N LYS A 7 -22.82 -3.47 10.59
CA LYS A 7 -24.18 -3.53 11.17
C LYS A 7 -24.66 -2.15 11.55
N ASN A 8 -25.92 -1.82 11.21
CA ASN A 8 -26.58 -0.60 11.66
C ASN A 8 -27.70 -0.94 12.65
N ASN A 9 -27.70 -0.30 13.82
CA ASN A 9 -28.79 -0.43 14.80
C ASN A 9 -29.74 0.76 14.74
N GLN A 10 -30.99 0.56 15.20
CA GLN A 10 -32.03 1.59 15.34
C GLN A 10 -31.58 2.85 16.11
N ASN A 11 -30.50 2.76 16.89
CA ASN A 11 -29.88 3.87 17.66
C ASN A 11 -28.71 4.57 16.93
N SER A 12 -28.64 4.53 15.59
CA SER A 12 -27.59 5.21 14.79
C SER A 12 -26.15 4.79 15.10
N THR A 13 -25.94 3.57 15.60
CA THR A 13 -24.61 3.02 15.89
C THR A 13 -24.20 2.04 14.80
N TYR A 14 -22.99 2.22 14.26
CA TYR A 14 -22.41 1.36 13.23
C TYR A 14 -21.27 0.52 13.81
N PHE A 15 -21.33 -0.80 13.60
CA PHE A 15 -20.21 -1.69 13.91
C PHE A 15 -19.42 -1.96 12.64
N ILE A 16 -18.11 -1.77 12.69
CA ILE A 16 -17.18 -2.10 11.61
C ILE A 16 -16.13 -3.04 12.17
N ALA A 17 -16.01 -4.23 11.59
CA ALA A 17 -14.99 -5.21 11.96
C ALA A 17 -14.18 -5.61 10.74
N THR A 18 -12.88 -5.86 10.90
CA THR A 18 -12.00 -6.36 9.83
C THR A 18 -11.43 -7.73 10.22
N CYS A 19 -11.38 -8.68 9.28
CA CYS A 19 -10.69 -9.95 9.49
C CYS A 19 -9.90 -10.37 8.24
N CYS A 20 -8.77 -11.06 8.42
CA CYS A 20 -7.95 -11.59 7.33
C CYS A 20 -8.19 -13.08 7.03
N ASP A 21 -8.91 -13.78 7.93
CA ASP A 21 -9.32 -15.17 7.85
C ASP A 21 -10.80 -15.30 8.22
N ILE A 22 -11.62 -15.57 7.20
CA ILE A 22 -13.07 -15.70 7.34
C ILE A 22 -13.48 -17.04 7.93
N GLY A 23 -12.66 -18.09 7.76
CA GLY A 23 -13.02 -19.46 8.13
C GLY A 23 -13.24 -19.61 9.64
N ASN A 24 -12.54 -18.79 10.42
CA ASN A 24 -12.58 -18.80 11.89
C ASN A 24 -13.72 -17.94 12.50
N ILE A 25 -14.53 -17.25 11.70
CA ILE A 25 -15.56 -16.32 12.21
C ILE A 25 -16.97 -16.58 11.66
N LEU A 26 -17.25 -17.81 11.24
CA LEU A 26 -18.54 -18.20 10.63
C LEU A 26 -19.75 -17.82 11.50
N GLU A 27 -19.62 -17.83 12.82
CA GLU A 27 -20.69 -17.46 13.77
C GLU A 27 -21.12 -16.00 13.66
N PHE A 28 -20.23 -15.10 13.22
CA PHE A 28 -20.52 -13.66 13.08
C PHE A 28 -21.20 -13.30 11.76
N ARG A 29 -21.31 -14.23 10.79
CA ARG A 29 -21.96 -14.00 9.49
C ARG A 29 -23.49 -14.08 9.54
N SER A 30 -24.10 -14.30 10.70
CA SER A 30 -25.55 -14.25 10.80
C SER A 30 -26.05 -12.84 10.49
N ALA A 31 -27.20 -12.74 9.80
CA ALA A 31 -27.88 -11.47 9.54
C ALA A 31 -28.33 -10.75 10.83
N GLU A 32 -28.17 -11.40 11.99
CA GLU A 32 -28.41 -10.80 13.30
C GLU A 32 -27.17 -10.06 13.85
N LEU A 33 -25.97 -10.30 13.32
CA LEU A 33 -24.69 -9.73 13.79
C LEU A 33 -24.00 -8.84 12.77
N PHE A 34 -23.96 -9.22 11.51
CA PHE A 34 -23.44 -8.39 10.42
C PHE A 34 -24.30 -8.56 9.17
N ASP A 35 -24.77 -7.43 8.64
CA ASP A 35 -25.72 -7.39 7.52
C ASP A 35 -24.99 -7.39 6.16
N PHE A 36 -23.76 -6.88 6.14
CA PHE A 36 -22.96 -6.70 4.92
C PHE A 36 -21.52 -7.14 5.12
N ASP A 37 -20.95 -7.78 4.10
CA ASP A 37 -19.52 -8.00 3.96
C ASP A 37 -18.96 -7.27 2.73
N ILE A 38 -17.78 -6.69 2.89
CA ILE A 38 -17.00 -6.09 1.81
C ILE A 38 -15.68 -6.84 1.71
N GLU A 39 -15.40 -7.38 0.53
CA GLU A 39 -14.14 -8.03 0.24
C GLU A 39 -13.12 -7.02 -0.29
N ILE A 40 -11.96 -6.96 0.35
CA ILE A 40 -10.86 -6.10 -0.08
C ILE A 40 -9.94 -6.91 -0.98
N ILE A 41 -10.04 -6.63 -2.28
CA ILE A 41 -9.28 -7.28 -3.34
C ILE A 41 -7.90 -6.60 -3.46
N PRO A 42 -6.81 -7.34 -3.77
CA PRO A 42 -5.52 -6.73 -4.09
C PRO A 42 -5.62 -5.71 -5.23
N PRO A 43 -4.81 -4.64 -5.19
CA PRO A 43 -4.94 -3.54 -6.14
C PRO A 43 -4.52 -3.94 -7.56
N ASP A 44 -5.28 -3.47 -8.55
CA ASP A 44 -4.90 -3.55 -9.96
C ASP A 44 -3.74 -2.58 -10.31
N SER A 45 -3.29 -2.60 -11.56
CA SER A 45 -2.18 -1.75 -12.02
C SER A 45 -2.45 -0.24 -11.83
N LEU A 46 -3.68 0.20 -12.10
CA LEU A 46 -4.08 1.60 -11.98
C LEU A 46 -4.13 2.02 -10.50
N GLN A 47 -4.70 1.18 -9.64
CA GLN A 47 -4.75 1.40 -8.21
C GLN A 47 -3.35 1.40 -7.59
N ARG A 48 -2.46 0.49 -8.00
CA ARG A 48 -1.05 0.51 -7.57
C ARG A 48 -0.36 1.80 -8.00
N THR A 49 -0.63 2.29 -9.22
CA THR A 49 -0.12 3.59 -9.69
C THR A 49 -0.60 4.73 -8.78
N GLN A 50 -1.88 4.74 -8.38
CA GLN A 50 -2.43 5.75 -7.47
C GLN A 50 -1.81 5.67 -6.07
N ILE A 51 -1.63 4.46 -5.54
CA ILE A 51 -0.98 4.23 -4.24
C ILE A 51 0.46 4.74 -4.27
N ILE A 52 1.25 4.35 -5.28
CA ILE A 52 2.64 4.78 -5.43
C ILE A 52 2.72 6.30 -5.54
N ASN A 53 1.91 6.92 -6.41
CA ASN A 53 1.87 8.38 -6.52
C ASN A 53 1.55 9.06 -5.19
N SER A 54 0.56 8.55 -4.46
CA SER A 54 0.16 9.10 -3.16
C SER A 54 1.31 8.99 -2.15
N LEU A 55 1.98 7.83 -2.08
CA LEU A 55 3.10 7.60 -1.17
C LEU A 55 4.32 8.45 -1.55
N LEU A 56 4.62 8.62 -2.84
CA LEU A 56 5.73 9.46 -3.30
C LEU A 56 5.57 10.93 -2.89
N THR A 57 4.35 11.44 -2.68
CA THR A 57 4.14 12.82 -2.17
C THR A 57 4.74 13.05 -0.78
N LEU A 58 4.95 11.98 -0.01
CA LEU A 58 5.58 12.04 1.32
C LEU A 58 7.11 12.18 1.24
N TYR A 59 7.71 12.05 0.05
CA TYR A 59 9.14 12.08 -0.18
C TYR A 59 9.53 13.17 -1.16
N LYS A 60 10.75 13.72 -1.01
CA LYS A 60 11.36 14.50 -2.09
C LYS A 60 11.87 13.54 -3.16
N HIS A 61 11.21 13.49 -4.32
CA HIS A 61 11.57 12.57 -5.41
C HIS A 61 11.80 13.31 -6.74
N LYS A 62 12.56 12.68 -7.63
CA LYS A 62 12.73 13.08 -9.05
C LYS A 62 12.25 12.00 -10.01
N MET A 63 11.33 11.16 -9.57
CA MET A 63 10.74 10.10 -10.41
C MET A 63 9.88 10.70 -11.52
N THR A 64 10.10 10.23 -12.74
CA THR A 64 9.27 10.54 -13.91
C THR A 64 8.05 9.61 -13.95
N THR A 65 7.07 9.97 -14.78
CA THR A 65 5.89 9.11 -15.02
C THR A 65 6.29 7.74 -15.58
N GLU A 66 7.34 7.69 -16.43
CA GLU A 66 7.85 6.42 -16.97
C GLU A 66 8.54 5.59 -15.89
N ASP A 67 9.27 6.21 -14.97
CA ASP A 67 9.86 5.49 -13.83
C ASP A 67 8.78 4.86 -12.95
N ILE A 68 7.69 5.59 -12.68
CA ILE A 68 6.56 5.08 -11.89
C ILE A 68 5.91 3.90 -12.61
N LYS A 69 5.69 4.01 -13.93
CA LYS A 69 5.14 2.93 -14.74
C LYS A 69 6.02 1.67 -14.67
N ASN A 70 7.34 1.82 -14.77
CA ASN A 70 8.29 0.71 -14.62
C ASN A 70 8.21 0.04 -13.24
N VAL A 71 8.02 0.80 -12.16
CA VAL A 71 7.81 0.25 -10.82
C VAL A 71 6.47 -0.52 -10.74
N VAL A 72 5.40 0.03 -11.32
CA VAL A 72 4.07 -0.60 -11.32
C VAL A 72 4.05 -1.94 -12.07
N GLU A 73 4.75 -2.01 -13.20
CA GLU A 73 4.90 -3.23 -14.00
C GLU A 73 5.65 -4.33 -13.25
N ARG A 74 6.63 -3.95 -12.43
CA ARG A 74 7.44 -4.88 -11.61
C ARG A 74 6.79 -5.30 -10.29
N THR A 75 5.70 -4.66 -9.89
CA THR A 75 5.01 -4.89 -8.60
C THR A 75 3.70 -5.65 -8.77
N HIS A 76 3.60 -6.53 -9.77
CA HIS A 76 2.42 -7.35 -9.96
C HIS A 76 2.16 -8.23 -8.72
N GLY A 77 0.93 -8.21 -8.22
CA GLY A 77 0.52 -8.99 -7.04
C GLY A 77 0.90 -8.38 -5.70
N PHE A 78 1.60 -7.24 -5.69
CA PHE A 78 1.92 -6.53 -4.45
C PHE A 78 0.65 -5.98 -3.81
N VAL A 79 0.49 -6.19 -2.52
CA VAL A 79 -0.57 -5.55 -1.74
C VAL A 79 -0.06 -4.20 -1.20
N PRO A 80 -0.93 -3.32 -0.68
CA PRO A 80 -0.51 -1.98 -0.24
C PRO A 80 0.65 -1.97 0.76
N SER A 81 0.72 -2.95 1.67
CA SER A 81 1.84 -3.07 2.63
C SER A 81 3.17 -3.34 1.94
N ASP A 82 3.18 -4.15 0.88
CA ASP A 82 4.39 -4.46 0.12
C ASP A 82 4.91 -3.21 -0.59
N ILE A 83 3.99 -2.40 -1.15
CA ILE A 83 4.32 -1.14 -1.82
C ILE A 83 4.89 -0.12 -0.81
N ILE A 84 4.29 -0.02 0.38
CA ILE A 84 4.81 0.85 1.45
C ILE A 84 6.24 0.43 1.84
N ASN A 85 6.45 -0.88 2.03
CA ASN A 85 7.78 -1.40 2.36
C ASN A 85 8.77 -1.13 1.23
N LEU A 86 8.39 -1.36 -0.03
CA LEU A 86 9.21 -1.09 -1.20
C LEU A 86 9.70 0.37 -1.23
N ILE A 87 8.79 1.34 -1.08
CA ILE A 87 9.13 2.76 -1.09
C ILE A 87 10.00 3.13 0.10
N ARG A 88 9.74 2.54 1.27
CA ARG A 88 10.55 2.75 2.47
C ARG A 88 11.98 2.25 2.28
N GLU A 89 12.16 1.04 1.75
CA GLU A 89 13.50 0.49 1.47
C GLU A 89 14.22 1.29 0.38
N ALA A 90 13.52 1.73 -0.67
CA ALA A 90 14.11 2.64 -1.66
C ALA A 90 14.54 3.98 -1.03
N GLY A 91 13.74 4.50 -0.08
CA GLY A 91 14.10 5.66 0.73
C GLY A 91 15.38 5.44 1.55
N ASN A 92 15.54 4.27 2.16
CA ASN A 92 16.76 3.90 2.90
C ASN A 92 17.97 3.86 1.96
N CYS A 93 17.85 3.23 0.78
CA CYS A 93 18.91 3.21 -0.23
C CYS A 93 19.31 4.63 -0.66
N ALA A 94 18.33 5.53 -0.84
CA ALA A 94 18.59 6.93 -1.15
C ALA A 94 19.35 7.62 -0.01
N CYS A 95 18.95 7.41 1.26
CA CYS A 95 19.63 7.98 2.42
C CYS A 95 21.09 7.54 2.51
N VAL A 96 21.36 6.22 2.38
CA VAL A 96 22.73 5.68 2.38
C VAL A 96 23.56 6.34 1.29
N ARG A 97 23.05 6.38 0.05
CA ARG A 97 23.71 7.02 -1.09
C ARG A 97 24.01 8.51 -0.84
N ILE A 98 23.10 9.24 -0.21
CA ILE A 98 23.27 10.67 0.07
C ILE A 98 24.35 10.90 1.14
N ILE A 99 24.35 10.08 2.19
CA ILE A 99 25.35 10.15 3.26
C ILE A 99 26.74 9.87 2.70
N GLU A 100 26.89 8.82 1.87
CA GLU A 100 28.16 8.47 1.24
C GLU A 100 28.66 9.56 0.28
N ALA A 101 27.76 10.16 -0.50
CA ALA A 101 28.12 11.19 -1.47
C ALA A 101 28.50 12.53 -0.83
N SER A 102 28.20 12.77 0.47
CA SER A 102 28.41 14.05 1.16
C SER A 102 27.80 15.28 0.44
N THR A 103 26.88 15.07 -0.50
CA THR A 103 26.22 16.12 -1.29
C THR A 103 24.74 16.23 -0.90
N PRO A 104 24.37 17.08 0.08
CA PRO A 104 22.99 17.24 0.53
C PRO A 104 22.08 17.89 -0.53
N GLU A 105 22.67 18.47 -1.57
CA GLU A 105 21.98 19.24 -2.62
C GLU A 105 21.25 18.32 -3.62
N ASN A 106 21.57 17.03 -3.60
CA ASN A 106 20.99 16.00 -4.47
C ASN A 106 20.18 14.95 -3.67
N SER A 107 19.57 15.40 -2.56
CA SER A 107 18.79 14.58 -1.62
C SER A 107 17.40 14.23 -2.12
N PHE A 108 17.32 13.57 -3.27
CA PHE A 108 16.07 13.12 -3.87
C PHE A 108 16.08 11.60 -4.06
N LEU A 109 14.90 10.99 -3.86
CA LEU A 109 14.61 9.62 -4.25
C LEU A 109 14.59 9.52 -5.79
N LYS A 110 15.33 8.55 -6.32
CA LYS A 110 15.51 8.29 -7.76
C LYS A 110 15.07 6.86 -8.09
N PHE A 111 14.76 6.59 -9.35
CA PHE A 111 14.41 5.23 -9.80
C PHE A 111 15.48 4.18 -9.46
N ASN A 112 16.78 4.54 -9.53
CA ASN A 112 17.86 3.62 -9.19
C ASN A 112 17.82 3.12 -7.73
N ASP A 113 17.22 3.88 -6.82
CA ASP A 113 17.10 3.46 -5.42
C ASP A 113 16.06 2.32 -5.26
N PHE A 114 15.19 2.12 -6.26
CA PHE A 114 14.27 0.99 -6.34
C PHE A 114 14.91 -0.27 -6.95
N ALA A 115 16.15 -0.22 -7.43
CA ALA A 115 16.80 -1.38 -8.03
C ALA A 115 17.01 -2.52 -7.03
N THR A 116 17.53 -2.23 -5.83
CA THR A 116 17.75 -3.24 -4.78
C THR A 116 16.44 -3.78 -4.21
N PRO A 117 15.43 -2.93 -3.89
CA PRO A 117 14.16 -3.41 -3.35
C PRO A 117 13.24 -4.16 -4.34
N LEU A 118 13.51 -4.06 -5.65
CA LEU A 118 12.75 -4.75 -6.72
C LEU A 118 13.41 -6.06 -7.20
N LEU A 119 14.57 -6.43 -6.66
CA LEU A 119 15.25 -7.71 -6.91
C LEU A 119 14.71 -8.80 -5.98
#